data_AF-A0A318H4A8-F1
#
_entry.id   AF-A0A318H4A8-F1
#
_cell.length_a   1.000
_cell.length_b   1.000
_cell.length_c   1.000
_cell.angle_alpha   90.00
_cell.angle_beta   90.00
_cell.angle_gamma   90.00
#
_symmetry.space_group_name_H-M   'P 1'
#
loop_
_entity.id
_entity.type
_entity.pdbx_description
1 polymer ?
#
loop_
_entity_poly.entity_id
_entity_poly.type
_entity_poly.pdbx_seq_one_letter_code
_entity_poly.pdbx_strand_id
1 'polypeptide(L)'
;MRGAPFAGGIEWLPLEERFTFYGGGIAHIPPGATPEPAVAADPWTPVHGPFSADFGWVTLDDWTHGPIRCTDGQAAVFSALWSFKGAEVDGERIMTRAGQDSDKPIDLFKVKTANKGKPEYEGPLHAYRALVKSKRRQGVYWMPRASPDLASP
;
A
#
# COMPACT_ATOMS: atom_id res chain seq x y z
N MET A 1 29.32 -35.53 4.05
CA MET A 1 29.13 -35.30 5.50
C MET A 1 28.54 -33.92 5.70
N ARG A 2 27.30 -33.81 6.19
CA ARG A 2 26.66 -32.54 6.55
C ARG A 2 26.71 -32.45 8.07
N GLY A 3 27.29 -31.38 8.60
CA GLY A 3 27.57 -31.21 10.03
C GLY A 3 26.31 -31.31 10.88
N ALA A 4 26.47 -31.84 12.09
CA ALA A 4 25.46 -31.83 13.13
C ALA A 4 25.49 -30.47 13.84
N PRO A 5 24.39 -29.73 13.85
CA PRO A 5 24.23 -28.68 14.84
C PRO A 5 22.96 -28.94 15.66
N PHE A 6 23.13 -28.78 16.98
CA PHE A 6 22.08 -28.63 18.01
C PHE A 6 21.58 -29.91 18.70
N ALA A 7 21.35 -29.75 20.01
CA ALA A 7 21.40 -30.75 21.08
C ALA A 7 20.42 -31.94 20.97
N GLY A 8 20.71 -33.00 21.73
CA GLY A 8 19.83 -34.17 21.87
C GLY A 8 18.42 -33.76 22.33
N GLY A 9 17.40 -34.33 21.67
CA GLY A 9 15.99 -33.99 21.89
C GLY A 9 15.34 -33.19 20.76
N ILE A 10 16.07 -32.83 19.71
CA ILE A 10 15.53 -32.20 18.51
C ILE A 10 15.15 -33.27 17.48
N GLU A 11 13.85 -33.40 17.22
CA GLU A 11 13.32 -34.19 16.11
C GLU A 11 13.20 -33.31 14.87
N TRP A 12 13.86 -33.70 13.78
CA TRP A 12 13.76 -33.02 12.49
C TRP A 12 12.59 -33.62 11.70
N LEU A 13 11.45 -32.94 11.72
CA LEU A 13 10.28 -33.29 10.91
C LEU A 13 10.27 -32.50 9.60
N PRO A 14 9.83 -33.11 8.48
CA PRO A 14 9.70 -32.40 7.21
C PRO A 14 8.65 -31.29 7.31
N LEU A 15 8.93 -30.16 6.67
CA LEU A 15 8.18 -28.93 6.85
C LEU A 15 6.70 -29.05 6.46
N GLU A 16 6.42 -29.83 5.41
CA GLU A 16 5.07 -30.15 4.95
C GLU A 16 4.19 -30.89 5.98
N GLU A 17 4.76 -31.52 7.01
CA GLU A 17 3.96 -32.28 7.98
C GLU A 17 3.29 -31.41 9.06
N ARG A 18 3.84 -30.22 9.34
CA ARG A 18 3.33 -29.37 10.43
C ARG A 18 3.25 -27.89 10.11
N PHE A 19 3.71 -27.48 8.94
CA PHE A 19 3.70 -26.08 8.56
C PHE A 19 3.18 -25.91 7.16
N THR A 20 2.59 -24.74 6.93
CA THR A 20 2.09 -24.37 5.62
C THR A 20 2.53 -22.95 5.28
N PHE A 21 2.79 -22.74 4.00
CA PHE A 21 3.27 -21.48 3.47
C PHE A 21 2.14 -20.70 2.81
N TYR A 22 1.91 -19.47 3.27
CA TYR A 22 0.95 -18.56 2.66
C TYR A 22 1.52 -17.16 2.55
N GLY A 23 1.50 -16.59 1.33
CA GLY A 23 1.67 -15.15 1.09
C GLY A 23 2.89 -14.46 1.72
N GLY A 24 3.95 -15.21 2.05
CA GLY A 24 5.17 -14.70 2.68
C GLY A 24 5.43 -15.12 4.14
N GLY A 25 4.57 -15.94 4.77
CA GLY A 25 4.74 -16.42 6.15
C GLY A 25 4.63 -17.94 6.33
N ILE A 26 5.03 -18.42 7.51
CA ILE A 26 4.94 -19.83 7.95
C ILE A 26 3.97 -19.91 9.13
N ALA A 27 2.95 -20.77 9.02
CA ALA A 27 2.00 -21.04 10.11
C ALA A 27 2.05 -22.51 10.55
N HIS A 28 1.94 -22.76 11.86
CA HIS A 28 1.90 -24.11 12.44
C HIS A 28 0.51 -24.72 12.35
N ILE A 29 0.40 -25.95 11.84
CA ILE A 29 -0.83 -26.72 11.77
C ILE A 29 -0.91 -27.63 13.02
N PRO A 30 -1.91 -27.45 13.91
CA PRO A 30 -2.17 -28.42 14.97
C PRO A 30 -2.56 -29.79 14.38
N PRO A 31 -2.03 -30.91 14.90
CA PRO A 31 -2.39 -32.23 14.38
C PRO A 31 -3.90 -32.49 14.53
N GLY A 32 -4.55 -32.83 13.42
CA GLY A 32 -6.00 -33.09 13.35
C GLY A 32 -6.87 -31.88 12.99
N ALA A 33 -6.30 -30.68 12.82
CA ALA A 33 -7.03 -29.51 12.33
C ALA A 33 -7.06 -29.51 10.79
N THR A 34 -8.25 -29.49 10.20
CA THR A 34 -8.41 -29.02 8.82
C THR A 34 -8.02 -27.53 8.80
N PRO A 35 -7.11 -27.09 7.90
CA PRO A 35 -6.82 -25.67 7.80
C PRO A 35 -8.13 -24.95 7.51
N GLU A 36 -8.57 -24.08 8.42
CA GLU A 36 -9.63 -23.14 8.10
C GLU A 36 -9.14 -22.33 6.89
N PRO A 37 -9.94 -22.20 5.82
CA PRO A 37 -9.57 -21.35 4.71
C PRO A 37 -9.30 -19.97 5.29
N ALA A 38 -8.05 -19.50 5.21
CA ALA A 38 -7.70 -18.15 5.59
C ALA A 38 -8.64 -17.22 4.84
N VAL A 39 -9.49 -16.51 5.58
CA VAL A 39 -10.35 -15.47 5.02
C VAL A 39 -9.42 -14.57 4.24
N ALA A 40 -9.59 -14.53 2.92
CA ALA A 40 -8.78 -13.68 2.06
C ALA A 40 -8.83 -12.28 2.64
N ALA A 41 -7.68 -11.75 3.07
CA ALA A 41 -7.61 -10.42 3.63
C ALA A 41 -8.26 -9.46 2.65
N ASP A 42 -9.17 -8.63 3.16
CA ASP A 42 -9.97 -7.75 2.33
C ASP A 42 -9.04 -6.89 1.45
N PRO A 43 -9.15 -6.91 0.10
CA PRO A 43 -8.17 -6.28 -0.80
C PRO A 43 -7.92 -4.79 -0.57
N TRP A 44 -8.80 -4.09 0.16
CA TRP A 44 -8.66 -2.68 0.52
C TRP A 44 -8.20 -2.46 1.98
N THR A 45 -7.77 -3.52 2.68
CA THR A 45 -7.19 -3.40 4.03
C THR A 45 -5.97 -2.49 3.99
N PRO A 46 -5.91 -1.42 4.80
CA PRO A 46 -4.76 -0.54 4.83
C PRO A 46 -3.51 -1.24 5.42
N VAL A 47 -2.41 -1.25 4.68
CA VAL A 47 -1.11 -1.85 5.04
C VAL A 47 -0.01 -0.78 5.13
N HIS A 48 -0.11 0.29 4.34
CA HIS A 48 0.87 1.35 4.25
C HIS A 48 0.25 2.68 4.67
N GLY A 49 -0.03 2.84 5.97
CA GLY A 49 -0.87 3.95 6.43
C GLY A 49 -2.27 3.80 5.84
N PRO A 50 -2.82 4.79 5.10
CA PRO A 50 -4.15 4.70 4.49
C PRO A 50 -4.22 3.83 3.23
N PHE A 51 -3.10 3.29 2.73
CA PHE A 51 -3.04 2.57 1.47
C PHE A 51 -3.13 1.05 1.63
N SER A 52 -3.81 0.37 0.71
CA SER A 52 -3.69 -1.09 0.54
C SER A 52 -2.25 -1.52 0.21
N ALA A 53 -1.97 -2.82 0.30
CA ALA A 53 -0.64 -3.39 0.03
C ALA A 53 -0.08 -3.01 -1.36
N ASP A 54 -0.96 -2.91 -2.36
CA ASP A 54 -0.63 -2.58 -3.74
C ASP A 54 -0.84 -1.09 -4.09
N PHE A 55 -1.24 -0.26 -3.12
CA PHE A 55 -1.65 1.14 -3.32
C PHE A 55 -2.86 1.35 -4.25
N GLY A 56 -3.57 0.26 -4.61
CA GLY A 56 -4.78 0.32 -5.43
C GLY A 56 -5.98 0.93 -4.71
N TRP A 57 -5.95 0.97 -3.38
CA TRP A 57 -7.00 1.54 -2.53
C TRP A 57 -6.43 2.52 -1.51
N VAL A 58 -7.21 3.57 -1.23
CA VAL A 58 -6.93 4.56 -0.17
C VAL A 58 -8.15 4.70 0.73
N THR A 59 -7.96 4.57 2.04
CA THR A 59 -9.02 4.78 3.04
C THR A 59 -8.75 6.07 3.81
N LEU A 60 -9.71 6.99 3.78
CA LEU A 60 -9.63 8.29 4.43
C LEU A 60 -10.92 8.57 5.21
N ASP A 61 -10.79 9.04 6.45
CA ASP A 61 -11.94 9.32 7.33
C ASP A 61 -12.79 10.50 6.84
N ASP A 62 -12.17 11.44 6.11
CA ASP A 62 -12.83 12.63 5.55
C ASP A 62 -13.53 12.36 4.21
N TRP A 63 -13.56 11.10 3.76
CA TRP A 63 -14.20 10.69 2.50
C TRP A 63 -15.37 9.74 2.72
N THR A 64 -16.59 10.23 2.50
CA THR A 64 -17.84 9.53 2.90
C THR A 64 -18.29 8.41 1.96
N HIS A 65 -17.61 8.20 0.84
CA HIS A 65 -18.03 7.23 -0.19
C HIS A 65 -17.31 5.87 -0.06
N GLY A 66 -16.62 5.62 1.05
CA GLY A 66 -15.86 4.39 1.28
C GLY A 66 -14.47 4.41 0.64
N PRO A 67 -13.80 3.25 0.49
CA PRO A 67 -12.45 3.17 -0.04
C PRO A 67 -12.32 3.76 -1.44
N ILE A 68 -11.32 4.60 -1.63
CA ILE A 68 -11.02 5.28 -2.89
C ILE A 68 -10.21 4.33 -3.77
N ARG A 69 -10.74 3.95 -4.93
CA ARG A 69 -10.01 3.14 -5.91
C ARG A 69 -9.10 4.02 -6.77
N CYS A 70 -7.84 3.65 -6.86
CA CYS A 70 -6.86 4.28 -7.74
C CYS A 70 -6.67 3.48 -9.04
N THR A 71 -6.29 4.16 -10.12
CA THR A 71 -5.75 3.49 -11.31
C THR A 71 -4.31 3.03 -11.06
N ASP A 72 -3.80 2.11 -11.88
CA ASP A 72 -2.42 1.61 -11.77
C ASP A 72 -1.37 2.74 -11.79
N GLY A 73 -1.57 3.75 -12.65
CA GLY A 73 -0.69 4.92 -12.69
C GLY A 73 -0.77 5.78 -11.42
N GLN A 74 -1.96 5.98 -10.86
CA GLN A 74 -2.15 6.73 -9.60
C GLN A 74 -1.52 5.97 -8.42
N ALA A 75 -1.73 4.65 -8.34
CA ALA A 75 -1.12 3.77 -7.35
C ALA A 75 0.42 3.80 -7.44
N ALA A 76 0.98 3.76 -8.65
CA ALA A 76 2.42 3.85 -8.88
C ALA A 76 3.00 5.19 -8.37
N VAL A 77 2.29 6.31 -8.58
CA VAL A 77 2.71 7.63 -8.06
C VAL A 77 2.69 7.65 -6.52
N PHE A 78 1.64 7.10 -5.89
CA PHE A 78 1.60 7.02 -4.43
C PHE A 78 2.66 6.09 -3.85
N SER A 79 2.89 4.93 -4.46
CA SER A 79 3.97 4.00 -4.09
C SER A 79 5.35 4.65 -4.20
N ALA A 80 5.60 5.39 -5.29
CA ALA A 80 6.83 6.15 -5.49
C ALA A 80 7.03 7.19 -4.38
N LEU A 81 6.03 8.04 -4.12
CA LEU A 81 6.05 9.04 -3.05
C LEU A 81 6.27 8.42 -1.67
N TRP A 82 5.56 7.33 -1.35
CA TRP A 82 5.69 6.62 -0.08
C TRP A 82 7.09 6.06 0.13
N SER A 83 7.73 5.56 -0.93
CA SER A 83 9.08 4.98 -0.87
C SER A 83 10.16 5.99 -0.49
N PHE A 84 9.93 7.29 -0.71
CA PHE A 84 10.83 8.37 -0.30
C PHE A 84 10.66 8.79 1.17
N LYS A 85 9.75 8.15 1.92
CA LYS A 85 9.60 8.30 3.38
C LYS A 85 9.44 9.75 3.84
N GLY A 86 8.74 10.58 3.06
CA GLY A 86 8.47 11.99 3.39
C GLY A 86 9.56 12.98 3.00
N ALA A 87 10.64 12.55 2.33
CA ALA A 87 11.60 13.48 1.75
C ALA A 87 10.96 14.34 0.65
N GLU A 88 11.40 15.60 0.54
CA GLU A 88 11.08 16.46 -0.60
C GLU A 88 11.84 15.97 -1.83
N VAL A 89 11.10 15.61 -2.88
CA VAL A 89 11.65 15.03 -4.10
C VAL A 89 11.08 15.76 -5.32
N ASP A 90 11.90 15.92 -6.33
CA ASP A 90 11.51 16.52 -7.60
C ASP A 90 10.41 15.71 -8.30
N GLY A 91 9.48 16.40 -8.95
CA GLY A 91 8.34 15.80 -9.66
C GLY A 91 8.81 14.79 -10.70
N GLU A 92 9.80 15.15 -11.51
CA GLU A 92 10.36 14.27 -12.55
C GLU A 92 10.85 12.95 -11.95
N ARG A 93 11.61 13.01 -10.86
CA ARG A 93 12.15 11.82 -10.20
C ARG A 93 11.06 10.90 -9.63
N ILE A 94 9.97 11.47 -9.13
CA ILE A 94 8.80 10.69 -8.68
C ILE A 94 8.15 10.00 -9.88
N MET A 95 7.98 10.71 -10.98
CA MET A 95 7.26 10.24 -12.16
C MET A 95 8.06 9.19 -12.93
N THR A 96 9.37 9.38 -13.10
CA THR A 96 10.27 8.35 -13.63
C THR A 96 10.18 7.07 -12.80
N ARG A 97 10.16 7.18 -11.46
CA ARG A 97 10.02 6.02 -10.58
C ARG A 97 8.65 5.34 -10.71
N ALA A 98 7.60 6.12 -10.95
CA ALA A 98 6.25 5.63 -11.20
C ALA A 98 6.03 5.11 -12.65
N GLY A 99 7.06 5.19 -13.51
CA GLY A 99 6.97 4.80 -14.91
C GLY A 99 5.96 5.65 -15.70
N GLN A 100 5.85 6.93 -15.37
CA GLN A 100 4.91 7.86 -16.01
C GLN A 100 5.65 8.94 -16.82
N ASP A 101 5.09 9.31 -17.96
CA ASP A 101 5.69 10.27 -18.90
C ASP A 101 5.41 11.75 -18.58
N SER A 102 4.62 12.04 -17.53
CA SER A 102 4.36 13.43 -17.10
C SER A 102 5.38 13.87 -16.06
N ASP A 103 5.72 15.15 -16.03
CA ASP A 103 6.61 15.71 -15.00
C ASP A 103 5.88 16.05 -13.68
N LYS A 104 4.54 16.00 -13.68
CA LYS A 104 3.71 16.49 -12.57
C LYS A 104 2.81 15.38 -12.04
N PRO A 105 3.03 14.91 -10.80
CA PRO A 105 2.22 13.86 -10.20
C PRO A 105 0.70 14.13 -10.25
N ILE A 106 0.27 15.38 -10.04
CA ILE A 106 -1.16 15.76 -10.05
C ILE A 106 -1.86 15.54 -11.40
N ASP A 107 -1.13 15.42 -12.51
CA ASP A 107 -1.74 15.30 -13.83
C ASP A 107 -2.57 14.01 -13.98
N LEU A 108 -2.16 12.93 -13.32
CA LEU A 108 -2.89 11.65 -13.30
C LEU A 108 -4.20 11.71 -12.48
N PHE A 109 -4.34 12.72 -11.64
CA PHE A 109 -5.49 12.87 -10.73
C PHE A 109 -6.48 13.92 -11.25
N LYS A 110 -6.23 14.53 -12.41
CA LYS A 110 -7.14 15.52 -12.98
C LYS A 110 -8.46 14.87 -13.38
N VAL A 111 -9.55 15.35 -12.79
CA VAL A 111 -10.91 14.95 -13.14
C VAL A 111 -11.34 15.66 -14.42
N LYS A 112 -11.73 14.90 -15.43
CA LYS A 112 -12.30 15.43 -16.68
C LYS A 112 -13.67 16.04 -16.40
N THR A 113 -14.04 17.11 -17.12
CA THR A 113 -15.34 17.80 -16.97
C THR A 113 -16.53 16.83 -17.07
N ALA A 114 -16.47 15.84 -17.95
CA ALA A 114 -17.51 14.82 -18.13
C ALA A 114 -17.71 13.91 -16.90
N ASN A 115 -16.73 13.86 -16.00
CA ASN A 115 -16.71 13.00 -14.81
C ASN A 115 -16.88 13.79 -13.51
N LYS A 116 -17.17 15.10 -13.59
CA LYS A 116 -17.39 15.93 -12.41
C LYS A 116 -18.65 15.48 -11.65
N GLY A 117 -18.58 15.48 -10.32
CA GLY A 117 -19.65 15.03 -9.43
C GLY A 117 -19.73 13.52 -9.22
N LYS A 118 -18.80 12.76 -9.80
CA LYS A 118 -18.73 11.30 -9.66
C LYS A 118 -17.65 10.91 -8.65
N PRO A 119 -18.02 10.32 -7.50
CA PRO A 119 -17.08 9.98 -6.43
C PRO A 119 -15.91 9.10 -6.89
N GLU A 120 -16.13 8.19 -7.84
CA GLU A 120 -15.11 7.28 -8.35
C GLU A 120 -13.97 7.99 -9.10
N TYR A 121 -14.21 9.20 -9.63
CA TYR A 121 -13.18 10.00 -10.28
C TYR A 121 -12.64 11.10 -9.36
N GLU A 122 -13.47 11.64 -8.48
CA GLU A 122 -13.07 12.70 -7.54
C GLU A 122 -12.26 12.17 -6.35
N GLY A 123 -12.51 10.93 -5.93
CA GLY A 123 -11.83 10.28 -4.81
C GLY A 123 -10.31 10.31 -4.93
N PRO A 124 -9.70 9.82 -6.03
CA PRO A 124 -8.24 9.85 -6.17
C PRO A 124 -7.64 11.26 -6.08
N LEU A 125 -8.32 12.27 -6.62
CA LEU A 125 -7.88 13.66 -6.52
C LEU A 125 -7.99 14.19 -5.09
N HIS A 126 -9.05 13.81 -4.37
CA HIS A 126 -9.21 14.12 -2.94
C HIS A 126 -8.06 13.51 -2.14
N ALA A 127 -7.80 12.21 -2.31
CA ALA A 127 -6.69 11.53 -1.65
C ALA A 127 -5.33 12.16 -1.94
N TYR A 128 -5.07 12.51 -3.21
CA TYR A 128 -3.84 13.20 -3.58
C TYR A 128 -3.68 14.53 -2.83
N ARG A 129 -4.75 15.33 -2.74
CA ARG A 129 -4.71 16.64 -2.06
C ARG A 129 -4.56 16.51 -0.55
N ALA A 130 -5.15 15.49 0.05
CA ALA A 130 -5.03 15.23 1.48
C ALA A 130 -3.59 14.81 1.85
N LEU A 131 -3.03 13.86 1.10
CA LEU A 131 -1.80 13.15 1.47
C LEU A 131 -0.53 13.77 0.88
N VAL A 132 -0.59 14.36 -0.32
CA VAL A 132 0.60 14.86 -1.02
C VAL A 132 0.77 16.36 -0.79
N LYS A 133 1.93 16.75 -0.29
CA LYS A 133 2.34 18.13 -0.12
C LYS A 133 3.29 18.54 -1.25
N SER A 134 3.33 19.83 -1.57
CA SER A 134 4.18 20.36 -2.64
C SER A 134 4.63 21.79 -2.40
N LYS A 135 5.82 22.14 -2.89
CA LYS A 135 6.29 23.53 -3.06
C LYS A 135 6.28 23.84 -4.55
N ARG A 136 5.13 24.28 -5.06
CA ARG A 136 4.88 24.44 -6.52
C ARG A 136 5.96 25.22 -7.28
N ARG A 137 6.50 26.29 -6.69
CA ARG A 137 7.55 27.10 -7.33
C ARG A 137 8.88 26.36 -7.50
N GLN A 138 9.14 25.38 -6.65
CA GLN A 138 10.37 24.59 -6.63
C GLN A 138 10.20 23.23 -7.32
N GLY A 139 8.99 22.85 -7.73
CA GLY A 139 8.76 21.55 -8.37
C GLY A 139 8.89 20.34 -7.45
N VAL A 140 9.01 20.53 -6.13
CA VAL A 140 9.19 19.44 -5.18
C VAL A 140 7.87 19.01 -4.53
N TYR A 141 7.78 17.71 -4.27
CA TYR A 141 6.64 17.03 -3.69
C TYR A 141 7.12 16.08 -2.59
N TRP A 142 6.29 15.88 -1.58
CA TRP A 142 6.53 14.87 -0.56
C TRP A 142 5.20 14.35 -0.04
N MET A 143 5.23 13.13 0.49
CA MET A 143 4.12 12.54 1.21
C MET A 143 4.62 12.22 2.62
N PRO A 144 4.22 12.98 3.64
CA PRO A 144 4.47 12.61 5.01
C PRO A 144 3.98 11.17 5.22
N ARG A 145 4.78 10.31 5.85
CA ARG A 145 4.25 9.00 6.22
C ARG A 145 3.12 9.24 7.19
N ALA A 146 1.91 8.89 6.78
CA ALA A 146 0.77 8.90 7.67
C ALA A 146 1.12 7.99 8.86
N SER A 147 1.39 8.59 10.02
CA SER A 147 0.64 8.14 11.18
C SER A 147 -0.74 8.75 10.93
N PRO A 148 -1.78 7.95 10.60
CA PRO A 148 -3.11 8.46 10.89
C PRO A 148 -3.06 8.81 12.37
N ASP A 149 -3.28 10.08 12.68
CA ASP A 149 -3.61 10.46 14.05
C ASP A 149 -4.99 9.84 14.29
N LEU A 150 -5.00 8.56 14.64
CA LEU A 150 -6.13 7.84 15.21
C LEU A 150 -6.33 8.37 16.64
N ALA A 151 -6.44 9.69 16.78
CA ALA A 151 -6.71 10.36 18.04
C ALA A 151 -8.12 10.92 17.97
N SER A 152 -9.05 10.10 18.47
CA SER A 152 -10.10 10.38 19.47
C SER A 152 -10.83 11.73 19.39
N PRO A 153 -12.16 11.72 19.59
CA PRO A 153 -12.73 11.49 20.92
C PRO A 153 -13.46 10.16 21.11
#